data_AF-A0AAU7E6A7-F1
#
_entry.id   AF-A0AAU7E6A7-F1
#
_cell.length_a   1.000
_cell.length_b   1.000
_cell.length_c   1.000
_cell.angle_alpha   90.00
_cell.angle_beta   90.00
_cell.angle_gamma   90.00
#
_symmetry.space_group_name_H-M   'P 1'
#
loop_
_entity.id
_entity.type
_entity.pdbx_description
1 polymer ?
#
loop_
_entity_poly.entity_id
_entity_poly.type
_entity_poly.pdbx_seq_one_letter_code
_entity_poly.pdbx_strand_id
1 'polypeptide(L)' 'MRRVDLRKSKELFEDLAQIIKEAKVGEVLVVLFEIGDFSPVEKSFSFVKEQGCELLNSLKFNQVDWTIVIKKESV' A
#
# COMPACT_ATOMS: atom_id res chain seq x y z
N MET A 1 13.55 3.83 -2.94
CA MET A 1 12.40 4.06 -2.04
C MET A 1 11.55 5.17 -2.65
N ARG A 2 10.29 4.91 -2.95
CA ARG A 2 9.35 5.86 -3.59
C ARG A 2 8.17 6.10 -2.65
N ARG A 3 7.71 7.35 -2.55
CA ARG A 3 6.54 7.74 -1.76
C ARG A 3 5.37 7.97 -2.69
N VAL A 4 4.19 7.46 -2.32
CA VAL A 4 2.97 7.57 -3.11
C VAL A 4 1.83 8.00 -2.21
N ASP A 5 1.08 9.01 -2.63
CA ASP A 5 -0.06 9.57 -1.91
C ASP A 5 -1.35 9.19 -2.65
N LEU A 6 -2.15 8.33 -2.02
CA LEU A 6 -3.42 7.80 -2.49
C LEU A 6 -4.61 8.30 -1.66
N ARG A 7 -4.45 9.35 -0.83
CA ARG A 7 -5.56 9.83 0.02
C ARG A 7 -6.78 10.29 -0.77
N LYS A 8 -6.59 10.75 -2.02
CA LYS A 8 -7.67 11.16 -2.92
C LYS A 8 -8.13 10.04 -3.87
N SER A 9 -7.59 8.83 -3.72
CA SER A 9 -7.98 7.69 -4.54
C SER A 9 -9.41 7.28 -4.20
N LYS A 10 -10.23 7.07 -5.24
CA LYS A 10 -11.58 6.52 -5.09
C LYS A 10 -11.56 4.99 -4.99
N GLU A 11 -10.61 4.35 -5.68
CA GLU A 11 -10.45 2.90 -5.79
C GLU A 11 -9.03 2.52 -5.31
N LEU A 12 -8.81 2.60 -3.99
CA LEU A 12 -7.50 2.46 -3.36
C LEU A 12 -6.72 1.21 -3.83
N PHE A 13 -7.40 0.06 -3.90
CA PHE A 13 -6.75 -1.21 -4.24
C PHE A 13 -6.35 -1.29 -5.71
N GLU A 14 -7.15 -0.71 -6.62
CA GLU A 14 -6.82 -0.69 -8.04
C GLU A 14 -5.61 0.22 -8.31
N ASP A 15 -5.62 1.42 -7.74
CA ASP A 15 -4.50 2.37 -7.86
C ASP A 15 -3.23 1.79 -7.25
N LEU A 16 -3.33 1.16 -6.08
CA LEU A 16 -2.21 0.46 -5.44
C LEU A 16 -1.66 -0.66 -6.32
N ALA A 17 -2.53 -1.45 -6.96
CA ALA A 17 -2.11 -2.52 -7.88
C ALA A 17 -1.30 -1.97 -9.06
N GLN A 18 -1.75 -0.86 -9.64
CA GLN A 18 -1.06 -0.22 -10.76
C GLN A 18 0.33 0.28 -10.33
N ILE A 19 0.43 0.93 -9.17
CA ILE A 19 1.70 1.40 -8.62
C ILE A 19 2.68 0.24 -8.39
N ILE A 20 2.18 -0.88 -7.87
CA ILE A 20 2.97 -2.10 -7.65
C ILE A 20 3.46 -2.69 -8.97
N LYS A 21 2.62 -2.72 -10.02
CA LYS A 21 3.00 -3.19 -11.36
C LYS A 21 4.10 -2.33 -12.00
N GLU A 22 4.08 -1.02 -11.76
CA GLU A 22 5.10 -0.10 -12.24
C GLU A 22 6.38 -0.12 -11.39
N ALA A 23 6.33 -0.67 -10.18
CA ALA A 23 7.47 -0.73 -9.28
C ALA A 23 8.48 -1.78 -9.71
N LYS A 24 9.76 -1.48 -9.51
CA LYS A 24 10.84 -2.43 -9.79
C LYS A 24 10.93 -3.48 -8.69
N VAL A 25 11.35 -4.68 -9.05
CA VAL A 25 11.72 -5.71 -8.07
C VAL A 25 12.74 -5.16 -7.08
N GLY A 26 12.51 -5.37 -5.79
CA GLY A 26 13.32 -4.86 -4.70
C GLY A 26 13.06 -3.40 -4.34
N GLU A 27 12.18 -2.70 -5.06
CA GLU A 27 11.80 -1.33 -4.74
C GLU A 27 10.91 -1.29 -3.50
N VAL A 28 11.23 -0.36 -2.60
CA VAL A 28 10.42 -0.04 -1.43
C VAL A 28 9.48 1.12 -1.75
N LEU A 29 8.18 0.91 -1.55
CA LEU A 29 7.12 1.89 -1.71
C LEU A 29 6.55 2.27 -0.33
N VAL A 30 6.40 3.56 -0.10
CA VAL A 30 5.68 4.11 1.07
C VAL A 30 4.39 4.68 0.55
N VAL A 31 3.26 4.06 0.89
CA VAL A 31 1.95 4.44 0.39
C VAL A 31 1.14 5.05 1.53
N LEU A 32 0.75 6.31 1.36
CA LEU A 32 -0.13 7.04 2.27
C LEU A 32 -1.55 7.03 1.70
N PHE A 33 -2.54 6.68 2.50
CA PHE A 33 -3.94 6.62 2.07
C PHE A 33 -4.89 6.90 3.24
N GLU A 34 -6.10 7.35 2.92
CA GLU A 34 -7.15 7.58 3.91
C GLU A 34 -7.99 6.31 4.08
N ILE A 35 -8.23 5.92 5.33
CA ILE A 35 -9.15 4.86 5.71
C ILE A 35 -10.24 5.46 6.59
N GLY A 36 -11.49 5.36 6.14
CA GLY A 36 -12.65 5.76 6.93
C GLY A 36 -13.04 4.75 8.02
N ASP A 37 -13.02 3.45 7.71
CA ASP A 37 -13.39 2.34 8.61
C ASP A 37 -12.25 1.31 8.59
N PHE A 38 -11.86 0.67 9.69
CA PHE A 38 -10.64 -0.17 9.79
C PHE A 38 -10.66 -1.46 8.94
N SER A 39 -11.83 -1.85 8.43
CA SER A 39 -12.06 -3.05 7.62
C SER A 39 -11.13 -3.25 6.38
N PRO A 40 -10.61 -2.21 5.68
CA PRO A 40 -9.69 -2.30 4.57
C PRO A 40 -8.25 -2.61 4.96
N VAL A 41 -7.84 -2.39 6.22
CA VAL A 41 -6.43 -2.58 6.63
C VAL A 41 -6.06 -4.06 6.49
N GLU A 42 -6.83 -4.95 7.11
CA GLU A 42 -6.64 -6.41 7.02
C GLU A 42 -6.64 -6.90 5.56
N LYS A 43 -7.57 -6.40 4.75
CA LYS A 43 -7.65 -6.70 3.31
C LYS A 43 -6.41 -6.22 2.54
N SER A 44 -5.84 -5.08 2.94
CA SER A 44 -4.62 -4.54 2.33
C SER A 44 -3.42 -5.45 2.52
N PHE A 45 -3.27 -6.09 3.69
CA PHE A 45 -2.17 -7.03 3.91
C PHE A 45 -2.27 -8.24 2.97
N SER A 46 -3.47 -8.84 2.88
CA SER A 46 -3.73 -9.97 1.99
C SER A 46 -3.47 -9.59 0.53
N PHE A 47 -4.01 -8.43 0.11
CA PHE A 47 -3.85 -7.94 -1.25
C PHE A 47 -2.39 -7.70 -1.64
N VAL A 48 -1.61 -7.03 -0.78
CA VAL A 48 -0.18 -6.76 -1.04
C VAL A 48 0.60 -8.06 -1.18
N LYS A 49 0.30 -9.06 -0.34
CA LYS A 49 0.93 -10.38 -0.41
C LYS A 49 0.57 -11.11 -1.71
N GLU A 50 -0.70 -11.06 -2.14
CA GLU A 50 -1.15 -11.61 -3.42
C GLU A 50 -0.49 -10.94 -4.63
N GLN A 51 -0.16 -9.64 -4.53
CA GLN A 51 0.55 -8.90 -5.58
C GLN A 51 2.08 -9.13 -5.58
N GLY A 52 2.57 -10.11 -4.81
CA GLY A 52 3.99 -10.42 -4.70
C GLY A 52 4.80 -9.28 -4.10
N CYS A 53 4.28 -8.68 -3.03
CA CYS A 53 4.97 -7.67 -2.25
C CYS A 53 5.05 -8.12 -0.79
N GLU A 54 6.17 -7.80 -0.16
CA GLU A 54 6.39 -7.97 1.27
C GLU A 54 5.97 -6.68 1.98
N LEU A 55 5.11 -6.79 3.00
CA LEU A 55 4.83 -5.65 3.86
C LEU A 55 5.93 -5.52 4.92
N LEU A 56 6.63 -4.40 4.91
CA LEU A 56 7.70 -4.09 5.86
C LEU A 56 7.20 -3.34 7.09
N ASN A 57 6.22 -2.45 6.91
CA ASN A 57 5.67 -1.65 8.01
C ASN A 57 4.25 -1.17 7.73
N SER A 58 3.49 -0.89 8.77
CA SER A 58 2.15 -0.33 8.73
C SER A 58 1.99 0.62 9.92
N LEU A 59 1.72 1.90 9.63
CA LEU A 59 1.67 2.95 10.64
C LEU A 59 0.42 3.82 10.45
N LYS A 60 -0.39 3.92 11.50
CA LYS A 60 -1.51 4.84 11.60
C LYS A 60 -0.99 6.22 12.00
N PHE A 61 -1.20 7.23 11.16
CA PHE A 61 -0.68 8.58 11.40
C PHE A 61 -1.65 9.44 12.21
N ASN A 62 -2.96 9.33 11.92
CA ASN A 62 -4.04 9.95 12.70
C ASN A 62 -5.32 9.10 12.58
N GLN A 63 -6.51 9.61 12.94
CA GLN A 63 -7.75 8.81 12.90
C GLN A 63 -8.10 8.27 11.51
N VAL A 64 -7.73 9.00 10.44
CA VAL A 64 -8.11 8.72 9.03
C VAL A 64 -6.92 8.36 8.14
N ASP A 65 -5.72 8.89 8.40
CA ASP A 65 -4.54 8.69 7.56
C ASP A 65 -3.74 7.46 7.99
N TRP A 66 -3.43 6.61 7.00
CA TRP A 66 -2.65 5.39 7.16
C TRP A 66 -1.48 5.33 6.18
N THR A 67 -0.33 4.86 6.64
CA THR A 67 0.84 4.60 5.79
C THR A 67 1.22 3.14 5.83
N ILE A 68 1.39 2.51 4.67
CA ILE A 68 2.03 1.19 4.56
C ILE A 68 3.35 1.31 3.82
N VAL A 69 4.32 0.52 4.26
CA VAL A 69 5.62 0.38 3.61
C VAL A 69 5.70 -1.03 3.06
N ILE A 70 5.71 -1.13 1.73
CA ILE A 70 5.75 -2.40 1.01
C ILE A 70 7.04 -2.47 0.20
N LYS A 71 7.56 -3.67 -0.01
CA LYS A 71 8.69 -3.94 -0.90
C LYS A 71 8.23 -4.90 -1.98
N LYS A 72 8.47 -4.54 -3.24
CA LYS A 72 8.16 -5.43 -4.35
C LYS A 72 9.10 -6.62 -4.28
N GLU A 73 8.55 -7.82 -4.12
CA GLU A 73 9.34 -9.05 -4.23
C GLU A 73 9.47 -9.45 -5.69
N SER A 74 10.56 -10.17 -5.97
CA SER A 74 10.73 -10.87 -7.23
C SER A 74 9.82 -12.09 -7.17
N VAL A 75 8.64 -11.99 -7.81
CA VAL A 75 7.81 -13.18 -8.08
C VAL A 75 8.56 -14.06 -9.08
#